data_AF-A0A1G1N852-F1
#
_entry.id   AF-A0A1G1N852-F1
#
_cell.length_a   1.000
_cell.length_b   1.000
_cell.length_c   1.000
_cell.angle_alpha   90.00
_cell.angle_beta   90.00
_cell.angle_gamma   90.00
#
_symmetry.space_group_name_H-M   'P 1'
#
loop_
_entity.id
_entity.type
_entity.pdbx_description
1 polymer ?
#
loop_
_entity_poly.entity_id
_entity_poly.type
_entity_poly.pdbx_seq_one_letter_code
_entity_poly.pdbx_strand_id
1 'polypeptide(L)'
;MKTKHKIFADVGEKEVTRAIVDEFAKQFREYVDSDVIIIGAGPSGLMAGRELAKKKVKVLIVERNNYLGGGFWIGGYLMNKLTVRSPGEKVLKELGIPYSLYTKGLYVADGPHACSKLIASACDAGAKFANMSIFDDLVLRENNRVAGVVINWTPVTALPREITCVDPVALESKLVIDATGHDACVVRKLAERGLIKMPGFGAMWVERSEDLVVEYTKEVHPGLIVSGMATTTTFGLPRMGPTFGGMLLSGKKAAVEALKIL
;
A
#
# COMPACT_ATOMS: atom_id res chain seq x y z
N MET A 1 -37.89 40.84 -9.90
CA MET A 1 -37.33 39.60 -9.32
C MET A 1 -35.83 39.59 -9.59
N LYS A 2 -34.97 39.61 -8.55
CA LYS A 2 -33.53 39.44 -8.75
C LYS A 2 -33.31 38.01 -9.26
N THR A 3 -32.77 37.86 -10.46
CA THR A 3 -32.27 36.59 -10.98
C THR A 3 -31.33 36.00 -9.93
N LYS A 4 -31.71 34.87 -9.32
CA LYS A 4 -30.82 34.14 -8.41
C LYS A 4 -29.59 33.76 -9.23
N HIS A 5 -28.45 34.37 -8.92
CA HIS A 5 -27.18 34.03 -9.55
C HIS A 5 -26.85 32.58 -9.22
N LYS A 6 -26.82 31.72 -10.24
CA LYS A 6 -26.42 30.32 -10.06
C LYS A 6 -24.92 30.27 -9.75
N ILE A 7 -24.57 29.53 -8.70
CA ILE A 7 -23.16 29.33 -8.28
C ILE A 7 -22.46 28.34 -9.20
N PHE A 8 -23.18 27.34 -9.71
CA PHE A 8 -22.64 26.25 -10.53
C PHE A 8 -23.11 26.35 -11.98
N ALA A 9 -22.28 25.80 -12.88
CA ALA A 9 -22.63 25.62 -14.28
C ALA A 9 -23.72 24.54 -14.44
N ASP A 10 -24.50 24.64 -15.51
CA ASP A 10 -25.55 23.68 -15.85
C ASP A 10 -24.95 22.46 -16.55
N VAL A 11 -24.59 21.43 -15.77
CA VAL A 11 -24.08 20.13 -16.24
C VAL A 11 -25.03 19.02 -15.75
N GLY A 12 -25.40 18.09 -16.64
CA GLY A 12 -26.38 17.05 -16.36
C GLY A 12 -25.79 15.72 -15.87
N GLU A 13 -26.67 14.82 -15.46
CA GLU A 13 -26.34 13.51 -14.88
C GLU A 13 -25.61 12.60 -15.88
N LYS A 14 -25.93 12.71 -17.18
CA LYS A 14 -25.30 11.93 -18.25
C LYS A 14 -23.83 12.32 -18.45
N GLU A 15 -23.50 13.62 -18.34
CA GLU A 15 -22.12 14.11 -18.43
C GLU A 15 -21.29 13.63 -17.25
N VAL A 16 -21.85 13.69 -16.04
CA VAL A 16 -21.18 13.20 -14.82
C VAL A 16 -20.87 11.70 -14.94
N THR A 17 -21.85 10.90 -15.37
CA THR A 17 -21.67 9.44 -15.51
C THR A 17 -20.64 9.10 -16.58
N ARG A 18 -20.68 9.75 -17.75
CA ARG A 18 -19.68 9.57 -18.81
C ARG A 18 -18.28 9.92 -18.33
N ALA A 19 -18.11 11.04 -17.66
CA ALA A 19 -16.81 11.46 -17.13
C ALA A 19 -16.21 10.41 -16.19
N ILE A 20 -17.01 9.83 -15.29
CA ILE A 20 -16.55 8.80 -14.35
C ILE A 20 -16.16 7.51 -15.10
N VAL A 21 -17.04 7.02 -15.98
CA VAL A 21 -16.80 5.76 -16.72
C VAL A 21 -15.59 5.88 -17.64
N ASP A 22 -15.50 6.96 -18.41
CA ASP A 22 -14.45 7.15 -19.41
C ASP A 22 -13.08 7.32 -18.75
N GLU A 23 -12.96 8.15 -17.71
CA GLU A 23 -11.68 8.35 -17.03
C GLU A 23 -11.26 7.12 -16.18
N PHE A 24 -12.22 6.41 -15.57
CA PHE A 24 -11.91 5.15 -14.90
C PHE A 24 -11.40 4.10 -15.90
N ALA A 25 -12.12 3.89 -17.00
CA ALA A 25 -11.75 2.91 -18.02
C ALA A 25 -10.40 3.25 -18.67
N LYS A 26 -10.14 4.53 -18.93
CA LYS A 26 -8.86 5.01 -19.46
C LYS A 26 -7.70 4.71 -18.50
N GLN A 27 -7.82 5.07 -17.22
CA GLN A 27 -6.78 4.78 -16.24
C GLN A 27 -6.61 3.26 -16.07
N PHE A 28 -7.71 2.51 -15.92
CA PHE A 28 -7.63 1.07 -15.72
C PHE A 28 -6.94 0.38 -16.91
N ARG A 29 -7.32 0.73 -18.14
CA ARG A 29 -6.67 0.24 -19.37
C ARG A 29 -5.18 0.60 -19.42
N GLU A 30 -4.81 1.80 -18.98
CA GLU A 30 -3.40 2.18 -18.92
C GLU A 30 -2.64 1.27 -17.95
N TYR A 31 -3.20 0.96 -16.78
CA TYR A 31 -2.50 0.27 -15.70
C TYR A 31 -2.67 -1.26 -15.67
N VAL A 32 -3.32 -1.87 -16.67
CA VAL A 32 -3.30 -3.34 -16.86
C VAL A 32 -1.89 -3.88 -17.07
N ASP A 33 -0.96 -3.03 -17.52
CA ASP A 33 0.48 -3.27 -17.60
C ASP A 33 1.22 -2.12 -16.89
N SER A 34 1.93 -2.45 -15.81
CA SER A 34 2.63 -1.48 -14.94
C SER A 34 4.08 -1.87 -14.69
N ASP A 35 4.97 -0.90 -14.41
CA ASP A 35 6.32 -1.24 -13.98
C ASP A 35 6.29 -1.95 -12.62
N VAL A 36 5.50 -1.39 -11.68
CA VAL A 36 5.35 -1.94 -10.33
C VAL A 36 3.89 -1.93 -9.92
N ILE A 37 3.43 -3.07 -9.38
CA ILE A 37 2.15 -3.16 -8.67
C ILE A 37 2.42 -3.34 -7.18
N ILE A 38 1.79 -2.51 -6.35
CA ILE A 38 1.89 -2.60 -4.88
C ILE A 38 0.53 -3.08 -4.35
N ILE A 39 0.54 -4.15 -3.55
CA ILE A 39 -0.68 -4.64 -2.90
C ILE A 39 -0.72 -4.13 -1.46
N GLY A 40 -1.71 -3.28 -1.16
CA GLY A 40 -1.91 -2.63 0.13
C GLY A 40 -1.47 -1.16 0.14
N ALA A 41 -2.41 -0.25 0.35
CA ALA A 41 -2.15 1.19 0.49
C ALA A 41 -1.94 1.60 1.95
N GLY A 42 -1.24 0.76 2.73
CA GLY A 42 -0.79 1.10 4.08
C GLY A 42 0.41 2.07 4.09
N PRO A 43 0.97 2.40 5.26
CA PRO A 43 2.07 3.37 5.36
C PRO A 43 3.32 2.97 4.56
N SER A 44 3.67 1.67 4.55
CA SER A 44 4.83 1.18 3.79
C SER A 44 4.56 1.14 2.28
N GLY A 45 3.35 0.73 1.86
CA GLY A 45 2.95 0.69 0.45
C GLY A 45 2.84 2.09 -0.17
N LEU A 46 2.19 3.04 0.53
CA LEU A 46 2.11 4.43 0.11
C LEU A 46 3.50 5.09 0.01
N MET A 47 4.37 4.82 0.98
CA MET A 47 5.73 5.35 0.93
C MET A 47 6.54 4.77 -0.24
N ALA A 48 6.46 3.45 -0.47
CA ALA A 48 7.12 2.82 -1.60
C ALA A 48 6.61 3.39 -2.93
N GLY A 49 5.30 3.48 -3.11
CA GLY A 49 4.69 4.03 -4.32
C GLY A 49 5.04 5.50 -4.55
N ARG A 50 5.08 6.31 -3.49
CA ARG A 50 5.55 7.70 -3.56
C ARG A 50 6.99 7.81 -4.05
N GLU A 51 7.92 7.06 -3.45
CA GLU A 51 9.34 7.13 -3.83
C GLU A 51 9.57 6.64 -5.26
N LEU A 52 8.88 5.58 -5.67
CA LEU A 52 8.94 5.05 -7.05
C LEU A 52 8.34 6.03 -8.06
N ALA A 53 7.16 6.58 -7.79
CA ALA A 53 6.50 7.52 -8.69
C ALA A 53 7.31 8.83 -8.86
N LYS A 54 7.98 9.31 -7.79
CA LYS A 54 8.97 10.42 -7.90
C LYS A 54 10.11 10.14 -8.88
N LYS A 55 10.42 8.87 -9.13
CA LYS A 55 11.42 8.41 -10.12
C LYS A 55 10.80 8.08 -11.47
N LYS A 56 9.54 8.47 -11.71
CA LYS A 56 8.76 8.23 -12.93
C LYS A 56 8.52 6.75 -13.23
N VAL A 57 8.59 5.89 -12.22
CA VAL A 57 8.15 4.49 -12.33
C VAL A 57 6.62 4.49 -12.39
N LYS A 58 6.04 3.71 -13.31
CA LYS A 58 4.59 3.56 -13.43
C LYS A 58 4.07 2.62 -12.34
N VAL A 59 3.45 3.19 -11.31
CA VAL A 59 3.00 2.47 -10.11
C VAL A 59 1.48 2.43 -10.00
N LEU A 60 0.93 1.22 -9.90
CA LEU A 60 -0.44 0.98 -9.43
C LEU A 60 -0.43 0.45 -7.99
N ILE A 61 -1.22 1.06 -7.11
CA ILE A 61 -1.45 0.56 -5.75
C ILE A 61 -2.87 0.00 -5.67
N VAL A 62 -3.00 -1.28 -5.33
CA VAL A 62 -4.28 -1.98 -5.15
C VAL A 62 -4.64 -1.98 -3.67
N GLU A 63 -5.83 -1.52 -3.31
CA GLU A 63 -6.30 -1.41 -1.92
C GLU A 63 -7.71 -1.96 -1.76
N ARG A 64 -7.88 -2.86 -0.77
CA ARG A 64 -9.15 -3.53 -0.53
C ARG A 64 -10.24 -2.58 0.01
N ASN A 65 -9.86 -1.56 0.78
CA ASN A 65 -10.80 -0.60 1.35
C ASN A 65 -11.15 0.51 0.35
N ASN A 66 -12.24 1.24 0.61
CA ASN A 66 -12.54 2.47 -0.13
C ASN A 66 -11.61 3.63 0.24
N TYR A 67 -10.98 3.58 1.41
CA TYR A 67 -10.00 4.55 1.87
C TYR A 67 -8.57 3.98 1.79
N LEU A 68 -7.61 4.88 1.66
CA LEU A 68 -6.18 4.56 1.70
C LEU A 68 -5.63 4.76 3.12
N GLY A 69 -4.41 4.29 3.38
CA GLY A 69 -3.67 4.53 4.64
C GLY A 69 -3.59 3.34 5.58
N GLY A 70 -4.42 2.31 5.39
CA GLY A 70 -4.46 1.13 6.25
C GLY A 70 -4.58 1.51 7.74
N GLY A 71 -3.71 0.95 8.59
CA GLY A 71 -3.70 1.24 10.03
C GLY A 71 -3.06 2.57 10.44
N PHE A 72 -2.60 3.42 9.51
CA PHE A 72 -1.82 4.63 9.83
C PHE A 72 -2.67 5.81 10.35
N TRP A 73 -4.00 5.70 10.27
CA TRP A 73 -4.95 6.71 10.78
C TRP A 73 -4.93 6.87 12.30
N ILE A 74 -4.53 5.82 13.03
CA ILE A 74 -4.53 5.76 14.49
C ILE A 74 -3.22 5.15 15.00
N GLY A 75 -2.93 5.37 16.28
CA GLY A 75 -1.88 4.62 16.97
C GLY A 75 -2.42 3.35 17.61
N GLY A 76 -2.21 3.22 18.92
CA GLY A 76 -2.64 2.07 19.68
C GLY A 76 -4.03 2.27 20.27
N TYR A 77 -4.80 1.18 20.39
CA TYR A 77 -6.01 1.14 21.21
C TYR A 77 -7.02 2.26 20.88
N LEU A 78 -7.26 2.48 19.59
CA LEU A 78 -8.16 3.52 19.06
C LEU A 78 -7.78 4.97 19.41
N MET A 79 -6.61 5.20 20.02
CA MET A 79 -6.06 6.54 20.21
C MET A 79 -5.50 7.06 18.89
N ASN A 80 -5.79 8.31 18.57
CA ASN A 80 -5.47 8.91 17.27
C ASN A 80 -4.05 9.53 17.19
N LYS A 81 -3.17 9.20 18.14
CA LYS A 81 -1.76 9.63 18.14
C LYS A 81 -0.89 8.49 17.66
N LEU A 82 -0.03 8.74 16.68
CA LEU A 82 0.98 7.78 16.24
C LEU A 82 2.34 8.14 16.82
N THR A 83 3.21 7.15 16.92
CA THR A 83 4.61 7.36 17.33
C THR A 83 5.58 6.96 16.23
N VAL A 84 6.73 7.62 16.19
CA VAL A 84 7.89 7.20 15.39
C VAL A 84 9.15 7.26 16.25
N ARG A 85 9.95 6.20 16.20
CA ARG A 85 11.32 6.21 16.75
C ARG A 85 12.28 6.86 15.78
N SER A 86 13.36 7.44 16.28
CA SER A 86 14.40 7.98 15.42
C SER A 86 15.08 6.91 14.57
N PRO A 87 15.38 7.19 13.28
CA PRO A 87 15.29 8.49 12.59
C PRO A 87 13.96 8.71 11.82
N GLY A 88 12.87 8.03 12.19
CA GLY A 88 11.58 8.10 11.50
C GLY A 88 10.95 9.50 11.48
N GLU A 89 11.28 10.37 12.43
CA GLU A 89 10.82 11.77 12.44
C GLU A 89 11.29 12.56 11.21
N LYS A 90 12.40 12.16 10.57
CA LYS A 90 12.87 12.78 9.33
C LYS A 90 11.86 12.62 8.20
N VAL A 91 11.13 11.50 8.17
CA VAL A 91 10.06 11.29 7.20
C VAL A 91 8.86 12.18 7.50
N LEU A 92 8.51 12.35 8.78
CA LEU A 92 7.45 13.29 9.16
C LEU A 92 7.79 14.72 8.73
N LYS A 93 9.04 15.14 8.96
CA LYS A 93 9.56 16.43 8.50
C LYS A 93 9.47 16.58 6.97
N GLU A 94 9.89 15.56 6.23
CA GLU A 94 9.83 15.57 4.76
C GLU A 94 8.40 15.72 4.23
N LEU A 95 7.43 15.08 4.88
CA LEU A 95 6.02 15.15 4.52
C LEU A 95 5.32 16.42 5.06
N GLY A 96 6.04 17.29 5.77
CA GLY A 96 5.48 18.49 6.39
C GLY A 96 4.43 18.18 7.46
N ILE A 97 4.61 17.07 8.19
CA ILE A 97 3.73 16.64 9.28
C ILE A 97 4.25 17.28 10.58
N PRO A 98 3.42 18.04 11.32
CA PRO A 98 3.78 18.51 12.66
C PRO A 98 3.96 17.34 13.62
N TYR A 99 5.02 17.39 14.43
CA TYR A 99 5.31 16.38 15.45
C TYR A 99 5.98 17.03 16.66
N SER A 100 5.91 16.37 17.82
CA SER A 100 6.60 16.77 19.04
C SER A 100 7.51 15.66 19.54
N LEU A 101 8.61 16.04 20.20
CA LEU A 101 9.46 15.11 20.93
C LEU A 101 8.74 14.70 22.22
N TYR A 102 8.59 13.39 22.46
CA TYR A 102 8.01 12.87 23.70
C TYR A 102 9.11 12.47 24.70
N THR A 103 10.10 11.72 24.24
CA THR A 103 11.34 11.43 24.95
C THR A 103 12.48 11.29 23.94
N LYS A 104 13.73 11.26 24.39
CA LYS A 104 14.90 11.15 23.50
C LYS A 104 14.73 9.96 22.54
N GLY A 105 14.63 10.26 21.25
CA GLY A 105 14.48 9.26 20.18
C GLY A 105 13.05 8.77 19.91
N LEU A 106 12.02 9.35 20.54
CA LEU A 106 10.61 9.03 20.31
C LEU A 106 9.78 10.28 20.09
N TYR A 107 9.05 10.32 18.98
CA TYR A 107 8.24 11.46 18.56
C TYR A 107 6.78 11.04 18.37
N VAL A 108 5.88 12.01 18.53
CA VAL A 108 4.43 11.83 18.42
C VAL A 108 3.88 12.77 17.37
N ALA A 109 2.94 12.27 16.56
CA ALA A 109 2.19 13.05 15.59
C ALA A 109 0.71 12.65 15.60
N ASP A 110 -0.11 13.50 14.98
CA ASP A 110 -1.54 13.21 14.77
C ASP A 110 -1.70 12.22 13.62
N GLY A 111 -2.31 11.06 13.91
CA GLY A 111 -2.60 9.98 12.96
C GLY A 111 -3.28 10.47 11.68
N PRO A 112 -4.45 11.14 11.78
CA PRO A 112 -5.17 11.61 10.60
C PRO A 112 -4.37 12.60 9.75
N HIS A 113 -3.59 13.49 10.36
CA HIS A 113 -2.78 14.45 9.64
C HIS A 113 -1.62 13.76 8.92
N ALA A 114 -0.91 12.86 9.62
CA ALA A 114 0.20 12.12 9.05
C ALA A 114 -0.23 11.23 7.88
N CYS A 115 -1.33 10.49 8.07
CA CYS A 115 -1.89 9.62 7.05
C CYS A 115 -2.32 10.40 5.81
N SER A 116 -3.08 11.49 5.99
CA SER A 116 -3.53 12.34 4.88
C SER A 116 -2.37 12.95 4.10
N LYS A 117 -1.31 13.42 4.79
CA LYS A 117 -0.10 13.96 4.14
C LYS A 117 0.65 12.91 3.34
N LEU A 118 0.74 11.67 3.83
CA LEU A 118 1.36 10.59 3.09
C LEU A 118 0.55 10.21 1.84
N ILE A 119 -0.77 10.08 1.97
CA ILE A 119 -1.67 9.81 0.84
C ILE A 119 -1.52 10.90 -0.22
N ALA A 120 -1.67 12.18 0.18
CA ALA A 120 -1.52 13.32 -0.73
C ALA A 120 -0.15 13.29 -1.42
N SER A 121 0.93 13.06 -0.66
CA SER A 121 2.26 13.05 -1.24
C SER A 121 2.51 11.89 -2.21
N ALA A 122 1.84 10.73 -2.04
CA ALA A 122 1.88 9.64 -3.01
C ALA A 122 1.10 9.98 -4.29
N CYS A 123 -0.09 10.59 -4.16
CA CYS A 123 -0.87 11.10 -5.29
C CYS A 123 -0.09 12.15 -6.09
N ASP A 124 0.48 13.14 -5.39
CA ASP A 124 1.26 14.24 -5.99
C ASP A 124 2.52 13.72 -6.70
N ALA A 125 3.09 12.61 -6.24
CA ALA A 125 4.22 11.95 -6.88
C ALA A 125 3.82 11.21 -8.18
N GLY A 126 2.53 10.96 -8.41
CA GLY A 126 2.01 10.31 -9.61
C GLY A 126 1.62 8.84 -9.43
N ALA A 127 1.63 8.29 -8.22
CA ALA A 127 1.12 6.93 -7.98
C ALA A 127 -0.40 6.89 -8.27
N LYS A 128 -0.86 5.81 -8.93
CA LYS A 128 -2.29 5.57 -9.18
C LYS A 128 -2.83 4.47 -8.29
N PHE A 129 -4.14 4.46 -8.11
CA PHE A 129 -4.82 3.62 -7.14
C PHE A 129 -5.97 2.85 -7.77
N ALA A 130 -6.13 1.61 -7.34
CA ALA A 130 -7.33 0.80 -7.48
C ALA A 130 -7.81 0.46 -6.06
N ASN A 131 -8.48 1.41 -5.40
CA ASN A 131 -9.16 1.18 -4.13
C ASN A 131 -10.48 0.43 -4.37
N MET A 132 -11.05 -0.17 -3.32
CA MET A 132 -12.13 -1.16 -3.44
C MET A 132 -11.79 -2.39 -4.30
N SER A 133 -10.49 -2.67 -4.51
CA SER A 133 -10.01 -3.84 -5.23
C SER A 133 -9.19 -4.73 -4.32
N ILE A 134 -9.51 -6.02 -4.29
CA ILE A 134 -8.84 -7.01 -3.46
C ILE A 134 -7.90 -7.86 -4.31
N PHE A 135 -6.73 -8.16 -3.76
CA PHE A 135 -5.82 -9.15 -4.31
C PHE A 135 -6.39 -10.56 -4.10
N ASP A 136 -6.47 -11.32 -5.19
CA ASP A 136 -7.01 -12.67 -5.22
C ASP A 136 -5.91 -13.72 -5.44
N ASP A 137 -5.02 -13.49 -6.43
CA ASP A 137 -3.93 -14.42 -6.76
C ASP A 137 -2.77 -13.77 -7.53
N LEU A 138 -1.80 -14.57 -7.97
CA LEU A 138 -0.60 -14.16 -8.70
C LEU A 138 -0.66 -14.52 -10.18
N VAL A 139 -0.03 -13.68 -11.01
CA VAL A 139 0.39 -14.09 -12.36
C VAL A 139 1.81 -14.64 -12.26
N LEU A 140 1.98 -15.93 -12.52
CA LEU A 140 3.29 -16.59 -12.57
C LEU A 140 3.70 -16.87 -14.03
N ARG A 141 4.99 -16.74 -14.31
CA ARG A 141 5.63 -17.05 -15.60
C ARG A 141 6.71 -18.11 -15.40
N GLU A 142 7.54 -18.34 -16.42
CA GLU A 142 8.63 -19.32 -16.39
C GLU A 142 9.50 -19.18 -15.15
N ASN A 143 10.00 -20.31 -14.63
CA ASN A 143 10.74 -20.39 -13.38
C ASN A 143 9.97 -19.85 -12.16
N ASN A 144 8.64 -19.87 -12.22
CA ASN A 144 7.73 -19.36 -11.20
C ASN A 144 7.93 -17.86 -10.87
N ARG A 145 8.50 -17.05 -11.78
CA ARG A 145 8.64 -15.60 -11.53
C ARG A 145 7.27 -14.95 -11.38
N VAL A 146 7.12 -14.08 -10.38
CA VAL A 146 5.95 -13.21 -10.24
C VAL A 146 6.01 -12.14 -11.32
N ALA A 147 4.97 -12.07 -12.15
CA ALA A 147 4.88 -11.17 -13.30
C ALA A 147 3.58 -10.35 -13.30
N GLY A 148 2.92 -10.25 -12.15
CA GLY A 148 1.65 -9.56 -12.02
C GLY A 148 0.79 -10.12 -10.91
N VAL A 149 -0.45 -9.62 -10.86
CA VAL A 149 -1.43 -9.96 -9.84
C VAL A 149 -2.79 -10.22 -10.46
N VAL A 150 -3.60 -10.98 -9.76
CA VAL A 150 -5.00 -11.24 -10.05
C VAL A 150 -5.82 -10.52 -8.99
N ILE A 151 -6.75 -9.67 -9.41
CA ILE A 151 -7.56 -8.82 -8.53
C ILE A 151 -9.04 -9.00 -8.81
N ASN A 152 -9.85 -8.71 -7.79
CA ASN A 152 -11.30 -8.62 -7.91
C ASN A 152 -11.80 -7.36 -7.19
N TRP A 153 -13.08 -7.04 -7.36
CA TRP A 153 -13.74 -6.03 -6.55
C TRP A 153 -13.95 -6.57 -5.13
N THR A 154 -13.55 -5.80 -4.12
CA THR A 154 -13.73 -6.20 -2.71
C THR A 154 -15.17 -6.62 -2.38
N PRO A 155 -16.24 -5.96 -2.87
CA PRO A 155 -17.62 -6.38 -2.60
C PRO A 155 -17.96 -7.82 -3.04
N VAL A 156 -17.22 -8.41 -3.98
CA VAL A 156 -17.43 -9.81 -4.40
C VAL A 156 -17.27 -10.77 -3.22
N THR A 157 -16.38 -10.46 -2.26
CA THR A 157 -16.18 -11.28 -1.06
C THR A 157 -17.37 -11.27 -0.09
N ALA A 158 -18.30 -10.33 -0.26
CA ALA A 158 -19.51 -10.22 0.55
C ALA A 158 -20.76 -10.74 -0.18
N LEU A 159 -20.63 -11.19 -1.43
CA LEU A 159 -21.74 -11.77 -2.18
C LEU A 159 -22.14 -13.14 -1.59
N PRO A 160 -23.44 -13.50 -1.64
CA PRO A 160 -23.90 -14.84 -1.34
C PRO A 160 -23.17 -15.90 -2.18
N ARG A 161 -22.99 -17.09 -1.61
CA ARG A 161 -22.21 -18.18 -2.23
C ARG A 161 -22.74 -18.55 -3.62
N GLU A 162 -24.03 -18.40 -3.85
CA GLU A 162 -24.72 -18.72 -5.10
C GLU A 162 -24.29 -17.81 -6.26
N ILE A 163 -23.83 -16.58 -5.99
CA ILE A 163 -23.41 -15.60 -6.99
C ILE A 163 -21.97 -15.09 -6.76
N THR A 164 -21.22 -15.69 -5.85
CA THR A 164 -19.82 -15.30 -5.54
C THR A 164 -18.82 -15.81 -6.58
N CYS A 165 -19.23 -16.70 -7.49
CA CYS A 165 -18.39 -17.22 -8.58
C CYS A 165 -18.20 -16.17 -9.69
N VAL A 166 -17.63 -15.01 -9.33
CA VAL A 166 -17.27 -13.92 -10.24
C VAL A 166 -15.78 -13.99 -10.47
N ASP A 167 -15.38 -14.28 -11.71
CA ASP A 167 -13.97 -14.41 -12.06
C ASP A 167 -13.21 -13.10 -11.84
N PRO A 168 -11.98 -13.17 -11.29
CA PRO A 168 -11.12 -12.01 -11.16
C PRO A 168 -10.45 -11.65 -12.50
N VAL A 169 -9.75 -10.52 -12.54
CA VAL A 169 -8.96 -10.07 -13.70
C VAL A 169 -7.47 -9.99 -13.37
N ALA A 170 -6.62 -10.28 -14.35
CA ALA A 170 -5.17 -10.21 -14.21
C ALA A 170 -4.62 -8.84 -14.65
N LEU A 171 -3.62 -8.36 -13.92
CA LEU A 171 -2.79 -7.20 -14.25
C LEU A 171 -1.33 -7.65 -14.30
N GLU A 172 -0.60 -7.24 -15.33
CA GLU A 172 0.81 -7.59 -15.52
C GLU A 172 1.73 -6.52 -14.93
N SER A 173 2.87 -6.96 -14.40
CA SER A 173 3.93 -6.05 -13.98
C SER A 173 5.31 -6.68 -14.00
N LYS A 174 6.35 -5.82 -14.09
CA LYS A 174 7.75 -6.27 -13.98
C LYS A 174 8.09 -6.73 -12.55
N LEU A 175 7.43 -6.13 -11.57
CA LEU A 175 7.65 -6.34 -10.15
C LEU A 175 6.36 -6.16 -9.34
N VAL A 176 6.21 -6.93 -8.27
CA VAL A 176 5.15 -6.77 -7.26
C VAL A 176 5.76 -6.45 -5.90
N ILE A 177 5.13 -5.55 -5.13
CA ILE A 177 5.48 -5.28 -3.74
C ILE A 177 4.31 -5.69 -2.83
N ASP A 178 4.53 -6.65 -1.95
CA ASP A 178 3.60 -7.00 -0.88
C ASP A 178 3.74 -6.01 0.29
N ALA A 179 2.75 -5.14 0.43
CA ALA A 179 2.60 -4.19 1.53
C ALA A 179 1.30 -4.42 2.30
N THR A 180 0.77 -5.65 2.30
CA THR A 180 -0.53 -6.02 2.88
C THR A 180 -0.54 -6.14 4.40
N GLY A 181 0.55 -5.71 5.05
CA GLY A 181 0.69 -5.77 6.49
C GLY A 181 0.87 -7.20 6.99
N HIS A 182 0.31 -7.51 8.16
CA HIS A 182 0.51 -8.81 8.81
C HIS A 182 -0.03 -9.99 8.00
N ASP A 183 -1.00 -9.77 7.12
CA ASP A 183 -1.64 -10.84 6.34
C ASP A 183 -0.66 -11.45 5.31
N ALA A 184 0.30 -10.64 4.82
CA ALA A 184 1.28 -10.99 3.78
C ALA A 184 0.62 -11.77 2.62
N CYS A 185 -0.48 -11.22 2.10
CA CYS A 185 -1.39 -11.93 1.21
C CYS A 185 -0.69 -12.48 -0.03
N VAL A 186 0.28 -11.74 -0.59
CA VAL A 186 0.98 -12.14 -1.81
C VAL A 186 1.96 -13.26 -1.51
N VAL A 187 2.73 -13.12 -0.43
CA VAL A 187 3.66 -14.17 0.04
C VAL A 187 2.91 -15.44 0.39
N ARG A 188 1.73 -15.33 1.02
CA ARG A 188 0.85 -16.45 1.35
C ARG A 188 0.48 -17.27 0.12
N LYS A 189 0.15 -16.62 -1.01
CA LYS A 189 -0.19 -17.31 -2.27
C LYS A 189 0.98 -18.08 -2.88
N LEU A 190 2.22 -17.62 -2.68
CA LEU A 190 3.41 -18.41 -3.02
C LEU A 190 3.62 -19.57 -2.04
N ALA A 191 3.39 -19.35 -0.74
CA ALA A 191 3.57 -20.36 0.29
C ALA A 191 2.57 -21.53 0.14
N GLU A 192 1.31 -21.25 -0.20
CA GLU A 192 0.28 -22.24 -0.52
C GLU A 192 0.69 -23.16 -1.69
N ARG A 193 1.57 -22.67 -2.57
CA ARG A 193 2.12 -23.42 -3.72
C ARG A 193 3.46 -24.09 -3.42
N GLY A 194 3.96 -23.99 -2.19
CA GLY A 194 5.26 -24.53 -1.80
C GLY A 194 6.47 -23.81 -2.40
N LEU A 195 6.29 -22.59 -2.93
CA LEU A 195 7.37 -21.82 -3.58
C LEU A 195 8.20 -21.02 -2.58
N ILE A 196 7.63 -20.67 -1.42
CA ILE A 196 8.32 -19.95 -0.34
C ILE A 196 7.82 -20.42 1.02
N LYS A 197 8.63 -20.25 2.07
CA LYS A 197 8.21 -20.47 3.46
C LYS A 197 7.62 -19.19 4.04
N MET A 198 6.57 -19.34 4.85
CA MET A 198 5.96 -18.23 5.59
C MET A 198 5.76 -18.63 7.06
N PRO A 199 6.77 -18.42 7.92
CA PRO A 199 6.75 -18.86 9.31
C PRO A 199 5.76 -18.08 10.20
N GLY A 200 5.22 -16.95 9.72
CA GLY A 200 4.38 -16.06 10.52
C GLY A 200 5.18 -14.94 11.17
N PHE A 201 4.63 -14.26 12.17
CA PHE A 201 5.30 -13.18 12.90
C PHE A 201 5.40 -13.50 14.41
N GLY A 202 6.43 -12.97 15.06
CA GLY A 202 6.69 -13.17 16.49
C GLY A 202 5.92 -12.21 17.40
N ALA A 203 6.08 -12.43 18.71
CA ALA A 203 5.54 -11.54 19.75
C ALA A 203 6.12 -10.10 19.66
N MET A 204 5.56 -9.18 20.45
CA MET A 204 5.95 -7.77 20.37
C MET A 204 7.33 -7.53 21.00
N TRP A 205 8.24 -6.93 20.22
CA TRP A 205 9.53 -6.41 20.69
C TRP A 205 9.94 -5.22 19.83
N VAL A 206 9.55 -4.02 20.26
CA VAL A 206 9.68 -2.78 19.47
C VAL A 206 11.11 -2.52 19.01
N GLU A 207 12.06 -2.58 19.93
CA GLU A 207 13.47 -2.26 19.65
C GLU A 207 14.08 -3.16 18.58
N ARG A 208 13.79 -4.46 18.61
CA ARG A 208 14.25 -5.42 17.60
C ARG A 208 13.46 -5.34 16.31
N SER A 209 12.14 -5.15 16.41
CA SER A 209 11.22 -5.27 15.28
C SER A 209 11.49 -4.25 14.19
N GLU A 210 11.56 -2.96 14.51
CA GLU A 210 11.65 -1.91 13.49
C GLU A 210 12.94 -2.00 12.65
N ASP A 211 14.08 -2.27 13.28
CA ASP A 211 15.36 -2.41 12.59
C ASP A 211 15.32 -3.62 11.65
N LEU A 212 14.85 -4.77 12.15
CA LEU A 212 14.74 -5.99 11.36
C LEU A 212 13.75 -5.83 10.20
N VAL A 213 12.63 -5.14 10.38
CA VAL A 213 11.67 -4.89 9.31
C VAL A 213 12.33 -4.12 8.17
N VAL A 214 13.08 -3.07 8.48
CA VAL A 214 13.81 -2.32 7.47
C VAL A 214 14.91 -3.19 6.87
N GLU A 215 15.72 -3.88 7.67
CA GLU A 215 16.81 -4.74 7.19
C GLU A 215 16.32 -5.86 6.24
N TYR A 216 15.18 -6.48 6.52
CA TYR A 216 14.64 -7.60 5.76
C TYR A 216 13.67 -7.20 4.66
N THR A 217 13.41 -5.91 4.46
CA THR A 217 12.69 -5.43 3.27
C THR A 217 13.56 -5.65 2.03
N LYS A 218 13.20 -6.63 1.19
CA LYS A 218 13.97 -7.07 0.01
C LYS A 218 13.11 -7.93 -0.92
N GLU A 219 13.69 -8.31 -2.06
CA GLU A 219 13.13 -9.36 -2.92
C GLU A 219 13.19 -10.72 -2.21
N VAL A 220 12.03 -11.38 -2.09
CA VAL A 220 11.88 -12.66 -1.37
C VAL A 220 11.69 -13.84 -2.32
N HIS A 221 11.27 -13.54 -3.54
CA HIS A 221 11.05 -14.46 -4.65
C HIS A 221 11.19 -13.65 -5.95
N PRO A 222 11.67 -14.24 -7.06
CA PRO A 222 11.83 -13.49 -8.31
C PRO A 222 10.55 -12.73 -8.70
N GLY A 223 10.65 -11.40 -8.77
CA GLY A 223 9.54 -10.50 -9.09
C GLY A 223 8.67 -10.08 -7.89
N LEU A 224 9.04 -10.43 -6.65
CA LEU A 224 8.30 -10.07 -5.44
C LEU A 224 9.19 -9.49 -4.33
N ILE A 225 8.90 -8.26 -3.93
CA ILE A 225 9.45 -7.60 -2.74
C ILE A 225 8.42 -7.60 -1.62
N VAL A 226 8.87 -7.71 -0.37
CA VAL A 226 8.02 -7.50 0.82
C VAL A 226 8.37 -6.18 1.51
N SER A 227 7.35 -5.52 2.06
CA SER A 227 7.48 -4.23 2.74
C SER A 227 6.54 -4.11 3.94
N GLY A 228 6.93 -3.31 4.94
CA GLY A 228 6.20 -3.13 6.18
C GLY A 228 6.01 -4.44 6.95
N MET A 229 4.83 -4.63 7.56
CA MET A 229 4.58 -5.82 8.38
C MET A 229 4.53 -7.14 7.57
N ALA A 230 4.36 -7.09 6.25
CA ALA A 230 4.45 -8.30 5.42
C ALA A 230 5.85 -8.93 5.54
N THR A 231 6.88 -8.10 5.70
CA THR A 231 8.26 -8.53 6.00
C THR A 231 8.32 -9.37 7.28
N THR A 232 7.61 -8.96 8.33
CA THR A 232 7.64 -9.71 9.60
C THR A 232 7.04 -11.10 9.46
N THR A 233 5.89 -11.20 8.79
CA THR A 233 5.20 -12.47 8.52
C THR A 233 6.01 -13.40 7.61
N THR A 234 6.77 -12.82 6.68
CA THR A 234 7.62 -13.58 5.75
C THR A 234 8.84 -14.18 6.43
N PHE A 235 9.39 -13.50 7.43
CA PHE A 235 10.68 -13.88 8.03
C PHE A 235 10.60 -14.32 9.50
N GLY A 236 9.43 -14.33 10.14
CA GLY A 236 9.32 -14.73 11.55
C GLY A 236 9.74 -13.64 12.52
N LEU A 237 9.69 -12.38 12.12
CA LEU A 237 10.22 -11.27 12.91
C LEU A 237 9.25 -10.82 14.01
N PRO A 238 9.74 -10.24 15.12
CA PRO A 238 8.89 -9.62 16.13
C PRO A 238 8.03 -8.49 15.53
N ARG A 239 6.88 -8.21 16.14
CA ARG A 239 6.05 -7.03 15.82
C ARG A 239 6.41 -5.82 16.69
N MET A 240 6.15 -4.59 16.21
CA MET A 240 6.46 -3.36 16.97
C MET A 240 5.26 -2.68 17.64
N GLY A 241 4.03 -3.09 17.34
CA GLY A 241 2.84 -2.41 17.89
C GLY A 241 2.65 -1.00 17.29
N PRO A 242 2.17 -0.01 18.07
CA PRO A 242 1.71 1.29 17.56
C PRO A 242 2.85 2.30 17.32
N THR A 243 3.90 1.89 16.61
CA THR A 243 4.97 2.78 16.14
C THR A 243 5.27 2.52 14.67
N PHE A 244 5.56 3.57 13.91
CA PHE A 244 5.48 3.55 12.44
C PHE A 244 6.78 3.91 11.73
N GLY A 245 7.87 4.17 12.47
CA GLY A 245 9.17 4.51 11.89
C GLY A 245 9.66 3.43 10.94
N GLY A 246 9.61 2.17 11.39
CA GLY A 246 9.95 1.00 10.59
C GLY A 246 9.10 0.84 9.33
N MET A 247 7.80 1.17 9.37
CA MET A 247 6.92 1.08 8.19
C MET A 247 7.32 2.08 7.10
N LEU A 248 7.57 3.33 7.50
CA LEU A 248 7.95 4.40 6.60
C LEU A 248 9.32 4.14 5.97
N LEU A 249 10.31 3.75 6.79
CA LEU A 249 11.65 3.46 6.30
C LEU A 249 11.69 2.17 5.45
N SER A 250 10.90 1.17 5.80
CA SER A 250 10.72 -0.04 5.00
C SER A 250 10.14 0.27 3.63
N GLY A 251 9.11 1.12 3.55
CA GLY A 251 8.56 1.58 2.26
C GLY A 251 9.60 2.27 1.38
N LYS A 252 10.42 3.16 1.95
CA LYS A 252 11.53 3.79 1.22
C LYS A 252 12.55 2.77 0.72
N LYS A 253 12.90 1.80 1.56
CA LYS A 253 13.83 0.74 1.17
C LYS A 253 13.25 -0.16 0.08
N ALA A 254 11.95 -0.51 0.15
CA ALA A 254 11.30 -1.29 -0.89
C ALA A 254 11.39 -0.60 -2.26
N ALA A 255 11.23 0.73 -2.31
CA ALA A 255 11.46 1.50 -3.52
C ALA A 255 12.91 1.43 -4.01
N VAL A 256 13.89 1.52 -3.12
CA VAL A 256 15.32 1.37 -3.46
C VAL A 256 15.62 -0.02 -4.02
N GLU A 257 15.09 -1.08 -3.41
CA GLU A 257 15.26 -2.45 -3.90
C GLU A 257 14.57 -2.65 -5.25
N ALA A 258 13.36 -2.12 -5.44
CA ALA A 258 12.66 -2.17 -6.71
C ALA A 258 13.45 -1.50 -7.85
N LEU A 259 14.03 -0.33 -7.60
CA LEU A 259 14.84 0.40 -8.59
C LEU A 259 16.14 -0.32 -9.00
N LYS A 260 16.61 -1.30 -8.22
CA LYS A 260 17.76 -2.13 -8.62
C LYS A 260 17.36 -3.26 -9.58
N ILE A 261 16.07 -3.63 -9.59
CA ILE A 261 15.53 -4.76 -10.36
C ILE A 261 14.91 -4.28 -11.68
N LEU A 262 14.30 -3.08 -11.68
CA LEU A 262 13.74 -2.44 -12.88
C LEU A 262 14.83 -2.00 -13.85
#